data_AF-A0A6G1RUZ8-F1
#
_entry.id   AF-A0A6G1RUZ8-F1
#
_cell.length_a   1.000
_cell.length_b   1.000
_cell.length_c   1.000
_cell.angle_alpha   90.00
_cell.angle_beta   90.00
_cell.angle_gamma   90.00
#
_symmetry.space_group_name_H-M   'P 1'
#
loop_
_entity.id
_entity.type
_entity.pdbx_description
1 polymer ?
#
loop_
_entity_poly.entity_id
_entity_poly.type
_entity_poly.pdbx_seq_one_letter_code
_entity_poly.pdbx_strand_id
1 'polypeptide(L)'
;LADDQNERDINSVAGVLKLYFRGLENPLFPKERFQDLISTIKIENHAERVHQIQQIIVTLPRAVIVVMRYLFAFLNHLSQYSDENMMDPYNLAICFGPTLMHIPDGQ
;
A
#
# COMPACT_ATOMS: atom_id res chain seq x y z
N LEU A 1 28.30 -5.83 -13.78
CA LEU A 1 28.95 -5.35 -12.53
C LEU A 1 28.43 -3.97 -12.12
N ALA A 2 28.39 -2.98 -13.02
CA ALA A 2 27.80 -1.66 -12.71
C ALA A 2 26.26 -1.70 -12.57
N ASP A 3 25.54 -2.42 -13.45
CA ASP A 3 24.08 -2.57 -13.35
C ASP A 3 23.63 -3.27 -12.05
N ASP A 4 24.32 -4.33 -11.66
CA ASP A 4 24.03 -5.10 -10.44
C ASP A 4 24.25 -4.25 -9.15
N GLN A 5 25.15 -3.27 -9.18
CA GLN A 5 25.33 -2.33 -8.07
C GLN A 5 24.18 -1.31 -8.02
N ASN A 6 23.73 -0.81 -9.17
CA ASN A 6 22.63 0.15 -9.27
C ASN A 6 21.28 -0.49 -8.89
N GLU A 7 21.05 -1.74 -9.29
CA GLU A 7 19.88 -2.52 -8.87
C GLU A 7 19.84 -2.73 -7.36
N ARG A 8 20.99 -3.03 -6.73
CA ARG A 8 21.09 -3.15 -5.27
C ARG A 8 20.78 -1.84 -4.55
N ASP A 9 21.20 -0.71 -5.10
CA ASP A 9 20.92 0.61 -4.53
C ASP A 9 19.42 0.94 -4.64
N ILE A 10 18.78 0.66 -5.77
CA ILE A 10 17.33 0.85 -5.97
C ILE A 10 16.52 -0.06 -5.03
N ASN A 11 16.89 -1.33 -4.92
CA ASN A 11 16.26 -2.27 -3.99
C ASN A 11 16.44 -1.83 -2.52
N SER A 12 17.58 -1.21 -2.19
CA SER A 12 17.83 -0.63 -0.88
C SER A 12 16.92 0.56 -0.61
N VAL A 13 16.73 1.46 -1.58
CA VAL A 13 15.79 2.59 -1.47
C VAL A 13 14.35 2.11 -1.27
N ALA A 14 13.92 1.11 -2.04
CA ALA A 14 12.61 0.48 -1.85
C ALA A 14 12.47 -0.18 -0.47
N GLY A 15 13.55 -0.79 0.02
CA GLY A 15 13.65 -1.32 1.38
C GLY A 15 13.47 -0.25 2.45
N VAL A 16 14.16 0.88 2.32
CA VAL A 16 14.06 2.02 3.25
C VAL A 16 12.65 2.60 3.25
N LEU A 17 12.02 2.76 2.09
CA LEU A 17 10.64 3.22 2.00
C LEU A 17 9.67 2.30 2.77
N LYS A 18 9.81 0.98 2.58
CA LYS A 18 9.00 0.00 3.33
C LYS A 18 9.29 0.06 4.83
N LEU A 19 10.57 0.18 5.21
CA LEU A 19 10.97 0.27 6.61
C LEU A 19 10.39 1.50 7.30
N TYR A 20 10.35 2.65 6.60
CA TYR A 20 9.74 3.87 7.10
C TYR A 20 8.27 3.65 7.47
N PHE A 21 7.46 3.09 6.55
CA PHE A 21 6.04 2.83 6.82
C PHE A 21 5.82 1.80 7.93
N ARG A 22 6.61 0.72 7.94
CA ARG A 22 6.54 -0.31 8.98
C ARG A 22 6.91 0.22 10.38
N GLY A 23 7.80 1.22 10.43
CA GLY A 23 8.29 1.82 11.68
C GLY A 23 7.40 2.93 12.24
N LEU A 24 6.31 3.31 11.57
CA LEU A 24 5.38 4.32 12.09
C LEU A 24 4.67 3.78 13.35
N GLU A 25 4.57 4.62 14.39
CA GLU A 25 3.78 4.31 15.59
C GLU A 25 2.32 3.99 15.23
N ASN A 26 1.77 4.76 14.29
CA ASN A 26 0.45 4.53 13.70
C ASN A 26 0.63 4.10 12.23
N PRO A 27 0.20 2.88 11.85
CA PRO A 27 0.33 2.40 10.47
C PRO A 27 -0.48 3.29 9.51
N LEU A 28 -0.09 3.26 8.22
CA LEU A 28 -0.75 4.09 7.21
C LEU A 28 -2.25 3.78 7.12
N PHE A 29 -2.62 2.50 7.20
CA PHE A 29 -3.99 2.07 7.47
C PHE A 29 -4.15 1.85 8.98
N PRO A 30 -4.91 2.72 9.69
CA PRO A 30 -5.07 2.60 11.14
C PRO A 30 -5.76 1.29 11.53
N LYS A 31 -5.37 0.71 12.68
CA LYS A 31 -5.90 -0.58 13.15
C LYS A 31 -7.42 -0.52 13.37
N GLU A 32 -7.92 0.65 13.77
CA GLU A 32 -9.34 0.91 14.02
C GLU A 32 -10.17 0.81 12.74
N ARG A 33 -9.54 0.99 11.57
CA ARG A 33 -10.18 0.87 10.25
C ARG A 33 -10.01 -0.50 9.61
N PHE A 34 -9.29 -1.42 10.25
CA PHE A 34 -9.03 -2.75 9.69
C PHE A 34 -10.34 -3.49 9.38
N GLN A 35 -11.27 -3.58 10.32
CA GLN A 35 -12.56 -4.25 10.10
C GLN A 35 -13.40 -3.57 9.02
N ASP A 36 -13.43 -2.24 9.01
CA ASP A 36 -14.13 -1.45 7.99
C ASP A 36 -13.61 -1.85 6.60
N LEU A 37 -12.29 -1.92 6.43
CA LEU A 37 -11.64 -2.27 5.16
C LEU A 37 -11.87 -3.75 4.78
N ILE A 38 -11.73 -4.69 5.71
CA ILE A 38 -11.98 -6.11 5.45
C ILE A 38 -13.45 -6.37 5.07
N SER A 39 -14.39 -5.63 5.64
CA SER A 39 -15.81 -5.77 5.31
C SER A 39 -16.09 -5.48 3.82
N THR A 40 -15.33 -4.57 3.22
CA THR A 40 -15.48 -4.20 1.79
C THR A 40 -15.12 -5.33 0.83
N ILE A 41 -14.32 -6.31 1.25
CA ILE A 41 -13.92 -7.47 0.43
C ILE A 41 -15.14 -8.31 0.03
N LYS A 42 -16.19 -8.33 0.88
CA LYS A 42 -17.44 -9.07 0.64
C LYS A 42 -18.32 -8.42 -0.43
N ILE A 43 -18.02 -7.19 -0.85
CA ILE A 43 -18.78 -6.48 -1.88
C ILE A 43 -18.32 -6.95 -3.26
N GLU A 44 -19.22 -7.64 -3.97
CA GLU A 44 -18.96 -8.17 -5.32
C GLU A 44 -18.90 -7.06 -6.37
N ASN A 45 -19.75 -6.04 -6.25
CA ASN A 45 -19.77 -4.93 -7.19
C ASN A 45 -18.51 -4.07 -7.02
N HIS A 46 -17.68 -4.03 -8.04
CA HIS A 46 -16.40 -3.31 -8.00
C HIS A 46 -16.58 -1.80 -7.76
N ALA A 47 -17.53 -1.15 -8.43
CA ALA A 47 -17.75 0.29 -8.29
C ALA A 47 -18.24 0.64 -6.88
N GLU A 48 -19.14 -0.18 -6.33
CA GLU A 48 -19.62 -0.02 -4.96
C GLU A 48 -18.50 -0.25 -3.93
N ARG A 49 -17.68 -1.29 -4.13
CA ARG A 49 -16.52 -1.56 -3.28
C ARG A 49 -15.55 -0.38 -3.25
N VAL A 50 -15.22 0.18 -4.43
CA VAL A 50 -14.38 1.37 -4.53
C VAL A 50 -15.01 2.56 -3.80
N HIS A 51 -16.31 2.78 -3.97
CA HIS A 51 -17.02 3.85 -3.29
C HIS A 51 -16.95 3.71 -1.76
N GLN A 52 -17.17 2.50 -1.21
CA GLN A 52 -17.07 2.26 0.22
C GLN A 52 -15.65 2.46 0.77
N ILE A 53 -14.63 1.99 0.03
CA ILE A 53 -13.22 2.25 0.40
C ILE A 53 -12.94 3.76 0.43
N GLN A 54 -13.44 4.53 -0.55
CA GLN A 54 -13.32 5.98 -0.55
C GLN A 54 -13.96 6.61 0.68
N GLN A 55 -15.18 6.18 1.07
CA GLN A 55 -15.84 6.68 2.28
C GLN A 55 -15.01 6.41 3.54
N ILE A 56 -14.30 5.28 3.62
CA ILE A 56 -13.39 5.01 4.75
C ILE A 56 -12.19 5.96 4.69
N ILE A 57 -11.53 6.07 3.54
CA ILE A 57 -10.30 6.87 3.38
C ILE A 57 -10.52 8.36 3.69
N VAL A 58 -11.67 8.94 3.32
CA VAL A 58 -11.93 10.37 3.58
C VAL A 58 -12.10 10.68 5.07
N THR A 59 -12.31 9.67 5.93
CA THR A 59 -12.35 9.85 7.39
C THR A 59 -10.97 9.89 8.04
N LEU A 60 -9.91 9.58 7.29
CA LEU A 60 -8.54 9.57 7.80
C LEU A 60 -7.98 10.99 7.97
N PRO A 61 -6.96 11.19 8.83
CA PRO A 61 -6.29 12.48 8.96
C PRO A 61 -5.76 12.99 7.61
N ARG A 62 -5.87 14.31 7.37
CA ARG A 62 -5.44 14.92 6.11
C ARG A 62 -4.00 14.56 5.72
N ALA A 63 -3.09 14.48 6.69
CA ALA A 63 -1.70 14.09 6.45
C ALA A 63 -1.59 12.66 5.89
N VAL A 64 -2.36 11.71 6.44
CA VAL A 64 -2.42 10.32 5.96
C VAL A 64 -2.95 10.26 4.53
N ILE A 65 -4.03 10.99 4.24
CA ILE A 65 -4.62 11.04 2.88
C ILE A 65 -3.61 11.58 1.87
N VAL A 66 -2.84 12.62 2.22
CA VAL A 66 -1.80 13.16 1.35
C VAL A 66 -0.72 12.11 1.07
N VAL A 67 -0.24 11.42 2.11
CA VAL A 67 0.77 10.36 1.96
C VAL A 67 0.23 9.21 1.11
N MET A 68 -0.99 8.74 1.36
CA MET A 68 -1.65 7.70 0.56
C MET A 68 -1.74 8.10 -0.91
N ARG A 69 -2.11 9.35 -1.21
CA ARG A 69 -2.21 9.85 -2.59
C ARG A 69 -0.87 9.72 -3.33
N TYR A 70 0.23 10.14 -2.72
CA TYR A 70 1.55 10.04 -3.36
C TYR A 70 2.02 8.58 -3.45
N LEU A 71 1.84 7.79 -2.40
CA LEU A 71 2.24 6.39 -2.39
C LEU A 71 1.49 5.58 -3.47
N PHE A 72 0.16 5.65 -3.50
CA PHE A 72 -0.62 4.88 -4.46
C PHE A 72 -0.49 5.40 -5.89
N ALA A 73 -0.26 6.71 -6.10
CA ALA A 73 0.09 7.21 -7.42
C ALA A 73 1.44 6.65 -7.91
N PHE A 74 2.45 6.58 -7.04
CA PHE A 74 3.74 5.97 -7.34
C PHE A 74 3.62 4.47 -7.64
N LEU A 75 2.91 3.72 -6.80
CA LEU A 75 2.70 2.27 -7.00
C LEU A 75 1.91 2.00 -8.30
N ASN A 76 0.88 2.79 -8.59
CA ASN A 76 0.13 2.70 -9.84
C ASN A 76 1.00 3.04 -11.06
N HIS A 77 1.96 3.96 -10.92
CA HIS A 77 2.92 4.26 -11.99
C HIS A 77 3.88 3.08 -12.20
N LEU A 78 4.44 2.51 -11.13
CA LEU A 78 5.29 1.31 -11.20
C LEU A 78 4.58 0.13 -11.89
N SER A 79 3.30 -0.07 -11.59
CA SER A 79 2.53 -1.17 -12.18
C SER A 79 2.29 -1.02 -13.68
N GLN A 80 2.46 0.18 -14.26
CA GLN A 80 2.39 0.35 -15.72
C GLN A 80 3.60 -0.25 -16.45
N TYR A 81 4.69 -0.55 -15.72
CA TYR A 81 5.90 -1.17 -16.26
C TYR A 81 6.02 -2.65 -15.84
N SER A 82 4.90 -3.31 -15.53
CA SER A 82 4.88 -4.68 -15.02
C SER A 82 5.52 -5.70 -15.97
N ASP A 83 5.52 -5.43 -17.27
CA ASP A 83 6.16 -6.30 -18.27
C ASP A 83 7.70 -6.32 -18.14
N GLU A 84 8.29 -5.25 -17.58
CA GLU A 84 9.74 -5.13 -17.36
C GLU A 84 10.12 -5.47 -15.91
N ASN A 85 9.38 -4.93 -14.94
CA ASN A 85 9.73 -5.04 -13.51
C ASN A 85 9.01 -6.18 -12.78
N MET A 86 8.09 -6.90 -13.43
CA MET A 86 7.31 -8.02 -12.89
C MET A 86 6.39 -7.67 -11.72
N MET A 87 6.15 -6.38 -11.46
CA MET A 87 5.35 -5.88 -10.35
C MET A 87 4.00 -5.34 -10.82
N ASP A 88 3.06 -6.25 -11.06
CA ASP A 88 1.65 -5.90 -11.26
C ASP A 88 0.99 -5.38 -9.95
N PRO A 89 -0.24 -4.84 -9.99
CA PRO A 89 -0.90 -4.35 -8.78
C PRO A 89 -1.07 -5.40 -7.68
N TYR A 90 -1.18 -6.69 -8.04
CA TYR A 90 -1.35 -7.78 -7.09
C TYR A 90 -0.04 -8.09 -6.35
N ASN A 91 1.08 -8.18 -7.08
CA ASN A 91 2.42 -8.36 -6.52
C ASN A 91 2.80 -7.18 -5.61
N LEU A 92 2.50 -5.96 -6.04
CA LEU A 92 2.70 -4.76 -5.22
C LEU A 92 1.86 -4.82 -3.93
N ALA A 93 0.60 -5.25 -4.01
CA ALA A 93 -0.25 -5.42 -2.84
C ALA A 93 0.28 -6.49 -1.86
N ILE A 94 0.85 -7.59 -2.36
CA ILE A 94 1.51 -8.59 -1.50
C ILE A 94 2.72 -7.99 -0.78
N CYS A 95 3.57 -7.23 -1.49
CA CYS A 95 4.78 -6.65 -0.92
C CYS A 95 4.49 -5.51 0.07
N PHE A 96 3.50 -4.66 -0.21
CA PHE A 96 3.20 -3.47 0.59
C PHE A 96 2.10 -3.70 1.63
N GLY A 97 1.18 -4.64 1.42
CA GLY A 97 0.05 -4.90 2.33
C GLY A 97 0.47 -5.04 3.80
N PRO A 98 1.39 -5.98 4.14
CA PRO A 98 1.88 -6.16 5.51
C PRO A 98 2.66 -4.96 6.06
N THR A 99 3.17 -4.10 5.18
CA THR A 99 3.93 -2.90 5.55
C THR A 99 3.00 -1.73 5.91
N LEU A 100 1.87 -1.61 5.22
CA LEU A 100 0.95 -0.49 5.36
C LEU A 100 -0.17 -0.76 6.37
N MET A 101 -0.46 -2.02 6.65
CA MET A 101 -1.53 -2.47 7.51
C MET A 101 -1.05 -3.64 8.37
N HIS A 102 -1.18 -3.51 9.69
CA HIS A 102 -0.93 -4.61 10.60
C HIS A 102 -2.23 -5.37 10.85
N ILE A 103 -2.17 -6.71 10.80
CA ILE A 103 -3.28 -7.55 11.26
C ILE A 103 -3.40 -7.36 12.78
N PRO A 104 -4.56 -6.96 13.31
CA PRO A 104 -4.76 -6.83 14.75
C PRO A 104 -4.53 -8.18 15.45
N ASP A 105 -3.94 -8.16 16.65
CA ASP A 105 -3.70 -9.39 17.42
C ASP A 105 -5.04 -10.10 17.73
N GLY A 106 -5.13 -11.40 17.45
CA GLY A 106 -6.29 -12.24 17.80
C GLY A 106 -7.32 -12.48 16.69
N GLN A 107 -6.97 -12.25 15.42
CA GLN A 107 -7.75 -12.68 14.24
C GLN A 107 -6.95 -13.58 13.32
#